data_AF-A0A536Q7Q9-F1
#
_entry.id   AF-A0A536Q7Q9-F1
#
_cell.length_a   1.000
_cell.length_b   1.000
_cell.length_c   1.000
_cell.angle_alpha   90.00
_cell.angle_beta   90.00
_cell.angle_gamma   90.00
#
_symmetry.space_group_name_H-M   'P 1'
#
loop_
_entity.id
_entity.type
_entity.pdbx_description
1 polymer ?
#
loop_
_entity_poly.entity_id
_entity_poly.type
_entity_poly.pdbx_seq_one_letter_code
_entity_poly.pdbx_strand_id
1 'polypeptide(L)' 'MAQQIEAPRRVPLSRGRVLRAAVALADDAGIESLSMRKLAEELGVVPMALYKH' A
#
# COMPACT_ATOMS: atom_id res chain seq x y z
N MET A 1 26.23 -4.94 21.70
CA MET A 1 25.98 -3.90 20.68
C MET A 1 24.77 -4.34 19.86
N ALA A 2 23.63 -3.67 20.02
CA ALA A 2 22.41 -4.02 19.31
C ALA A 2 22.50 -3.47 17.87
N GLN A 3 22.52 -4.37 16.89
CA GLN A 3 22.50 -3.99 15.48
C GLN A 3 21.11 -3.43 15.18
N GLN A 4 21.03 -2.11 14.98
CA GLN A 4 19.82 -1.48 14.48
C GLN A 4 19.60 -1.93 13.05
N ILE A 5 18.58 -2.76 12.84
CA ILE A 5 18.14 -3.16 11.51
C ILE A 5 17.62 -1.89 10.84
N GLU A 6 18.35 -1.38 9.85
CA GLU A 6 17.96 -0.21 9.08
C GLU A 6 16.66 -0.55 8.35
N ALA A 7 15.53 -0.14 8.90
CA ALA A 7 14.24 -0.37 8.27
C ALA A 7 14.25 0.30 6.89
N PRO A 8 13.91 -0.42 5.81
CA PRO A 8 13.95 0.12 4.47
C PRO A 8 13.15 1.42 4.42
N ARG A 9 13.75 2.45 3.85
CA ARG A 9 13.17 3.80 3.75
C ARG A 9 11.81 3.67 3.05
N ARG A 10 10.73 3.85 3.81
CA ARG A 10 9.36 3.72 3.28
C ARG A 10 9.18 4.72 2.15
N VAL A 11 8.85 4.23 0.96
CA VAL A 11 8.50 5.09 -0.16
C VAL A 11 7.23 5.85 0.22
N PRO A 12 7.21 7.20 0.13
CA PRO A 12 6.02 7.97 0.42
C PRO A 12 4.82 7.52 -0.41
N LEU A 13 3.62 7.65 0.16
CA LEU A 13 2.41 7.48 -0.61
C LEU A 13 2.21 8.68 -1.54
N SER A 14 1.64 8.40 -2.70
CA SER A 14 1.13 9.40 -3.63
C SER A 14 -0.12 8.84 -4.28
N ARG A 15 -1.05 9.72 -4.66
CA ARG A 15 -2.29 9.33 -5.34
C ARG A 15 -2.03 8.42 -6.55
N GLY A 16 -0.99 8.73 -7.33
CA GLY A 16 -0.58 7.91 -8.47
C GLY A 16 -0.09 6.51 -8.09
N ARG A 17 0.65 6.37 -6.97
CA ARG A 17 1.08 5.06 -6.47
C ARG A 17 -0.11 4.25 -5.95
N VAL A 18 -1.01 4.88 -5.20
CA VAL A 18 -2.23 4.24 -4.68
C VAL A 18 -3.11 3.75 -5.84
N LEU A 19 -3.32 4.59 -6.85
CA LEU A 19 -4.13 4.24 -8.02
C LEU A 19 -3.53 3.06 -8.80
N ARG A 20 -2.22 3.07 -9.09
CA ARG A 20 -1.58 1.97 -9.82
C ARG A 20 -1.69 0.64 -9.07
N ALA A 21 -1.49 0.65 -7.75
CA ALA A 21 -1.63 -0.55 -6.94
C ALA A 21 -3.09 -1.04 -6.88
N ALA A 22 -4.06 -0.13 -6.79
CA ALA A 22 -5.48 -0.49 -6.81
C ALA A 22 -5.90 -1.13 -8.14
N VAL A 23 -5.43 -0.59 -9.27
CA VAL A 23 -5.69 -1.14 -10.60
C VAL A 23 -5.06 -2.53 -10.74
N ALA A 24 -3.77 -2.68 -10.41
CA ALA A 24 -3.09 -3.97 -10.47
C ALA A 24 -3.79 -5.03 -9.60
N LEU A 25 -4.20 -4.66 -8.38
CA LEU A 25 -4.93 -5.56 -7.50
C LEU A 25 -6.31 -5.96 -8.06
N ALA A 26 -7.00 -5.03 -8.72
CA ALA A 26 -8.27 -5.32 -9.37
C ALA A 26 -8.11 -6.19 -10.63
N ASP A 27 -7.02 -6.01 -11.38
CA ASP A 27 -6.69 -6.83 -12.55
C ASP A 27 -6.35 -8.28 -12.15
N ASP A 28 -5.58 -8.45 -11.07
CA ASP A 28 -5.11 -9.77 -10.62
C ASP A 28 -6.19 -10.58 -9.88
N ALA A 29 -6.97 -9.92 -9.02
CA ALA A 29 -7.90 -10.60 -8.11
C ALA A 29 -9.38 -10.26 -8.37
N GLY A 30 -9.67 -9.42 -9.37
CA GLY A 30 -11.01 -8.93 -9.68
C GLY A 30 -11.42 -7.74 -8.80
N ILE A 31 -12.24 -6.84 -9.36
CA ILE A 31 -12.67 -5.60 -8.70
C ILE A 31 -13.42 -5.83 -7.38
N GLU A 32 -14.24 -6.88 -7.30
CA GLU A 32 -14.98 -7.27 -6.09
C GLU A 32 -14.05 -7.60 -4.90
N SER A 33 -12.81 -7.99 -5.21
CA SER A 33 -11.82 -8.34 -4.19
C SER A 33 -11.10 -7.10 -3.62
N LEU A 34 -11.19 -5.95 -4.29
CA LEU A 34 -10.51 -4.71 -3.93
C LEU A 34 -11.14 -4.11 -2.67
N SER A 35 -10.30 -3.81 -1.68
CA SER A 35 -10.71 -3.08 -0.47
C SER A 35 -9.58 -2.19 0.03
N MET A 36 -9.92 -1.15 0.78
CA MET A 36 -8.92 -0.27 1.42
C MET A 36 -7.95 -1.04 2.32
N ARG A 37 -8.41 -2.11 2.97
CA ARG A 37 -7.56 -2.96 3.82
C ARG A 37 -6.52 -3.70 2.99
N LYS A 38 -6.94 -4.45 1.97
CA LYS A 38 -6.02 -5.19 1.09
C LYS A 38 -5.07 -4.27 0.36
N LEU A 39 -5.56 -3.11 -0.12
CA LEU A 39 -4.71 -2.13 -0.78
C LEU A 39 -3.64 -1.55 0.17
N ALA A 40 -3.99 -1.36 1.45
CA ALA A 40 -3.05 -0.89 2.45
C ALA A 40 -2.00 -1.95 2.80
N GLU A 41 -2.42 -3.22 2.92
CA GLU A 41 -1.54 -4.37 3.11
C GLU A 41 -0.53 -4.47 1.95
N GLU A 42 -1.02 -4.42 0.70
CA GLU A 42 -0.18 -4.44 -0.51
C GLU A 42 0.84 -3.29 -0.54
N LEU A 43 0.43 -2.10 -0.09
CA LEU A 43 1.30 -0.92 -0.06
C LEU A 43 2.21 -0.85 1.19
N GLY A 44 2.06 -1.78 2.14
CA GLY A 44 2.81 -1.82 3.41
C GLY A 44 2.48 -0.65 4.34
N VAL A 45 1.24 -0.19 4.34
CA VAL A 45 0.76 0.97 5.12
C VAL A 45 -0.49 0.62 5.94
N VAL A 46 -0.84 1.47 6.89
CA VAL A 46 -2.13 1.38 7.57
C VAL A 46 -3.26 1.91 6.68
N PRO A 47 -4.49 1.35 6.72
CA PRO A 47 -5.60 1.82 5.89
C PRO A 47 -5.87 3.32 6.02
N MET A 48 -5.70 3.88 7.22
CA MET A 48 -5.87 5.31 7.47
C MET A 48 -4.96 6.20 6.60
N ALA A 49 -3.78 5.70 6.21
CA ALA A 49 -2.85 6.44 5.37
C ALA A 49 -3.40 6.66 3.94
N LEU A 50 -4.25 5.74 3.44
CA LEU A 50 -4.83 5.85 2.10
C LEU A 50 -5.83 7.01 1.99
N TYR A 51 -6.60 7.30 3.05
CA TYR A 51 -7.60 8.37 3.04
C TYR A 51 -7.02 9.78 2.91
N LYS A 52 -5.71 9.95 3.09
CA LYS A 52 -5.02 11.23 2.91
C LYS A 52 -4.63 11.51 1.44
N HIS A 53 -4.84 10.55 0.53
CA HIS A 53 -4.35 10.57 -0.85
C HIS A 53 -5.46 10.29 -1.87
#